data_AF-A0A2U0DMX4-F1
#
_entry.id   AF-A0A2U0DMX4-F1
#
_cell.length_a   1.000
_cell.length_b   1.000
_cell.length_c   1.000
_cell.angle_alpha   90.00
_cell.angle_beta   90.00
_cell.angle_gamma   90.00
#
_symmetry.space_group_name_H-M   'P 1'
#
loop_
_entity.id
_entity.type
_entity.pdbx_description
1 polymer ?
#
loop_
_entity_poly.entity_id
_entity_poly.type
_entity_poly.pdbx_seq_one_letter_code
_entity_poly.pdbx_strand_id
1 'polypeptide(L)'
;MNYIDDSTVPQCKIEEKKFEWGEPYTVYTPVFCFPDLLNTRLENSIILFGENNFKHQLLMLYNTINNHEESERLTNYQGEKFNRKSILELINTYLTKNATLTAPWEKYHIGLTEDDYIRHLEDKLEKSLYYVKVK
;
A
#
# COMPACT_ATOMS: atom_id res chain seq x y z
N MET A 1 -11.18 18.40 16.85
CA MET A 1 -12.09 17.87 15.81
C MET A 1 -11.64 16.47 15.40
N ASN A 2 -12.56 15.56 15.10
CA ASN A 2 -12.26 14.24 14.54
C ASN A 2 -13.18 14.00 13.34
N TYR A 3 -12.61 13.79 12.16
CA TYR A 3 -13.38 13.47 10.96
C TYR A 3 -12.58 12.56 10.03
N ILE A 4 -13.29 11.90 9.12
CA ILE A 4 -12.71 11.08 8.06
C ILE A 4 -12.68 11.93 6.78
N ASP A 5 -11.51 12.10 6.21
CA ASP A 5 -11.36 12.63 4.85
C ASP A 5 -11.50 11.50 3.84
N ASP A 6 -12.62 11.52 3.12
CA ASP A 6 -12.98 10.56 2.08
C ASP A 6 -12.46 10.94 0.69
N SER A 7 -11.81 12.11 0.54
CA SER A 7 -11.18 12.52 -0.72
C SER A 7 -9.81 11.88 -0.97
N THR A 8 -9.30 11.09 -0.02
CA THR A 8 -8.06 10.31 -0.15
C THR A 8 -8.35 8.82 -0.22
N VAL A 9 -7.46 8.07 -0.87
CA VAL A 9 -7.49 6.61 -0.88
C VAL A 9 -6.13 6.09 -0.42
N PRO A 10 -6.06 5.28 0.66
CA PRO A 10 -7.16 4.98 1.58
C PRO A 10 -7.71 6.25 2.24
N GLN A 11 -8.89 6.16 2.84
CA GLN A 11 -9.45 7.27 3.61
C GLN A 11 -8.50 7.68 4.74
N CYS A 12 -8.51 8.95 5.13
CA CYS A 12 -7.65 9.44 6.20
C CYS A 12 -8.45 9.88 7.42
N LYS A 13 -8.15 9.31 8.59
CA LYS A 13 -8.67 9.82 9.86
C LYS A 13 -7.83 11.00 10.32
N ILE A 14 -8.49 12.11 10.64
CA ILE A 14 -7.85 13.37 11.04
C ILE A 14 -8.25 13.70 12.45
N GLU A 15 -7.26 13.79 13.34
CA GLU A 15 -7.47 14.04 14.77
C GLU A 15 -6.67 15.24 15.24
N GLU A 16 -7.36 16.27 15.73
CA GLU A 16 -6.69 17.35 16.46
C GLU A 16 -6.43 16.90 17.90
N LYS A 17 -5.17 16.97 18.29
CA LYS A 17 -4.67 16.70 19.63
C LYS A 17 -3.99 17.95 20.19
N LYS A 18 -3.60 17.91 21.46
CA LYS A 18 -2.81 18.94 22.10
C LYS A 18 -1.62 18.30 22.79
N PHE A 19 -0.47 18.96 22.72
CA PHE A 19 0.67 18.60 23.54
C PHE A 19 0.36 18.89 25.02
N GLU A 20 1.17 18.34 25.91
CA GLU A 20 1.03 18.57 27.36
C GLU A 20 1.14 20.07 27.72
N TRP A 21 1.89 20.85 26.94
CA TRP A 21 2.01 22.31 27.07
C TRP A 21 0.88 23.09 26.35
N GLY A 22 -0.14 22.41 25.84
CA GLY A 22 -1.38 23.01 25.32
C GLY A 22 -1.39 23.38 23.84
N GLU A 23 -0.25 23.32 23.14
CA GLU A 23 -0.16 23.59 21.70
C GLU A 23 -0.92 22.52 20.89
N PRO A 24 -1.81 22.91 19.96
CA PRO A 24 -2.55 21.95 19.14
C PRO A 24 -1.68 21.36 18.02
N TYR A 25 -1.92 20.09 17.70
CA TYR A 25 -1.34 19.42 16.53
C TYR A 25 -2.36 18.50 15.87
N THR A 26 -2.16 18.21 14.59
CA THR A 26 -3.06 17.32 13.83
C THR A 26 -2.36 16.01 13.53
N VAL A 27 -3.04 14.90 13.81
CA VAL A 27 -2.60 13.55 13.45
C VAL A 27 -3.39 13.07 12.26
N TYR A 28 -2.68 12.57 11.25
CA TYR A 28 -3.23 11.97 10.05
C TYR A 28 -2.98 10.47 10.10
N THR A 29 -4.03 9.66 10.00
CA THR A 29 -3.93 8.20 10.08
C THR A 29 -4.68 7.57 8.91
N PRO A 30 -3.96 6.99 7.92
CA PRO A 30 -4.59 6.22 6.85
C PRO A 30 -5.43 5.06 7.40
N VAL A 31 -6.63 4.88 6.87
CA VAL A 31 -7.58 3.82 7.23
C VAL A 31 -7.59 2.78 6.13
N PHE A 32 -6.68 1.82 6.23
CA PHE A 32 -6.50 0.80 5.19
C PHE A 32 -7.70 -0.15 5.05
N CYS A 33 -8.04 -0.47 3.81
CA CYS A 33 -8.98 -1.50 3.41
C CYS A 33 -8.29 -2.87 3.43
N PHE A 34 -8.92 -3.86 4.08
CA PHE A 34 -8.45 -5.23 4.14
C PHE A 34 -9.49 -6.13 3.45
N PRO A 35 -9.38 -6.34 2.13
CA PRO A 35 -10.31 -7.18 1.40
C PRO A 35 -10.13 -8.66 1.80
N ASP A 36 -11.15 -9.47 1.52
CA ASP A 36 -11.06 -10.92 1.69
C ASP A 36 -9.94 -11.47 0.79
N LEU A 37 -8.88 -11.93 1.43
CA LEU A 37 -7.66 -12.38 0.75
C LEU A 37 -7.85 -13.80 0.18
N LEU A 38 -7.32 -14.00 -1.02
CA LEU A 38 -7.23 -15.29 -1.72
C LEU A 38 -6.18 -16.22 -1.07
N ASN A 39 -5.99 -17.41 -1.64
CA ASN A 39 -4.95 -18.34 -1.20
C ASN A 39 -3.54 -18.01 -1.73
N THR A 40 -3.41 -17.02 -2.60
CA THR A 40 -2.20 -16.67 -3.36
C THR A 40 -1.53 -15.41 -2.77
N ARG A 41 -0.28 -15.55 -2.26
CA ARG A 41 0.40 -14.45 -1.55
C ARG A 41 0.69 -13.23 -2.42
N LEU A 42 1.13 -13.45 -3.66
CA LEU A 42 1.43 -12.37 -4.60
C LEU A 42 0.17 -11.59 -4.99
N GLU A 43 -0.90 -12.29 -5.39
CA GLU A 43 -2.17 -11.64 -5.75
C GLU A 43 -2.76 -10.89 -4.57
N ASN A 44 -2.72 -11.48 -3.37
CA ASN A 44 -3.15 -10.80 -2.14
C ASN A 44 -2.39 -9.50 -1.89
N SER A 45 -1.08 -9.50 -2.08
CA SER A 45 -0.25 -8.32 -1.91
C SER A 45 -0.64 -7.25 -2.94
N ILE A 46 -0.82 -7.63 -4.20
CA ILE A 46 -1.24 -6.72 -5.29
C ILE A 46 -2.63 -6.15 -5.02
N ILE A 47 -3.60 -6.97 -4.61
CA ILE A 47 -4.96 -6.54 -4.29
C ILE A 47 -4.93 -5.56 -3.11
N LEU A 48 -4.18 -5.86 -2.05
CA LEU A 48 -4.05 -4.99 -0.90
C LEU A 48 -3.44 -3.63 -1.29
N PHE A 49 -2.38 -3.63 -2.08
CA PHE A 49 -1.77 -2.40 -2.61
C PHE A 49 -2.71 -1.64 -3.55
N GLY A 50 -3.46 -2.36 -4.36
CA GLY A 50 -4.47 -1.85 -5.26
C GLY A 50 -5.60 -1.12 -4.54
N GLU A 51 -6.24 -1.76 -3.57
CA GLU A 51 -7.35 -1.17 -2.81
C GLU A 51 -6.90 0.00 -1.91
N ASN A 52 -5.60 0.09 -1.61
CA ASN A 52 -5.05 1.13 -0.75
C ASN A 52 -4.13 2.12 -1.49
N ASN A 53 -4.21 2.19 -2.81
CA ASN A 53 -3.50 3.21 -3.61
C ASN A 53 -1.96 3.24 -3.42
N PHE A 54 -1.33 2.08 -3.20
CA PHE A 54 0.13 1.94 -3.15
C PHE A 54 0.70 1.91 -4.57
N LYS A 55 0.56 3.03 -5.31
CA LYS A 55 0.93 3.14 -6.73
C LYS A 55 2.41 2.88 -6.96
N HIS A 56 3.27 3.35 -6.05
CA HIS A 56 4.71 3.19 -6.22
C HIS A 56 5.10 1.71 -6.16
N GLN A 57 4.61 1.00 -5.14
CA GLN A 57 4.82 -0.44 -5.00
C GLN A 57 4.22 -1.23 -6.16
N LEU A 58 3.02 -0.89 -6.63
CA LEU A 58 2.43 -1.54 -7.81
C LEU A 58 3.32 -1.37 -9.05
N LEU A 59 3.89 -0.18 -9.29
CA LEU A 59 4.82 0.04 -10.39
C LEU A 59 6.12 -0.76 -10.23
N MET A 60 6.67 -0.84 -9.01
CA MET A 60 7.87 -1.63 -8.74
C MET A 60 7.62 -3.12 -8.93
N LEU A 61 6.48 -3.63 -8.47
CA LEU A 61 6.04 -5.00 -8.69
C LEU A 61 5.87 -5.28 -10.19
N TYR A 62 5.21 -4.40 -10.93
CA TYR A 62 5.03 -4.53 -12.37
C TYR A 62 6.38 -4.71 -13.06
N ASN A 63 7.33 -3.82 -12.80
CA ASN A 63 8.65 -3.86 -13.42
C ASN A 63 9.43 -5.12 -13.03
N THR A 64 9.40 -5.49 -11.74
CA THR A 64 10.08 -6.68 -11.23
C THR A 64 9.55 -7.95 -11.90
N ILE A 65 8.23 -8.08 -12.00
CA ILE A 65 7.57 -9.22 -12.64
C ILE A 65 7.83 -9.17 -14.16
N ASN A 66 7.65 -8.03 -14.82
CA ASN A 66 7.89 -7.92 -16.25
C ASN A 66 9.32 -8.30 -16.66
N ASN A 67 10.30 -7.98 -15.81
CA ASN A 67 11.72 -8.25 -16.06
C ASN A 67 12.20 -9.62 -15.54
N HIS A 68 11.33 -10.42 -14.94
CA HIS A 68 11.68 -11.72 -14.34
C HIS A 68 12.71 -11.62 -13.18
N GLU A 69 12.62 -10.56 -12.38
CA GLU A 69 13.56 -10.24 -11.30
C GLU A 69 13.00 -10.62 -9.91
N GLU A 70 11.98 -11.49 -9.84
CA GLU A 70 11.24 -11.75 -8.60
C GLU A 70 12.11 -12.31 -7.48
N SER A 71 12.97 -13.28 -7.81
CA SER A 71 13.89 -13.90 -6.85
C SER A 71 14.92 -12.94 -6.27
N GLU A 72 15.23 -11.85 -6.98
CA GLU A 72 16.24 -10.88 -6.59
C GLU A 72 15.64 -9.68 -5.85
N ARG A 73 14.42 -9.28 -6.22
CA ARG A 73 13.84 -8.00 -5.80
C ARG A 73 12.60 -8.11 -4.93
N LEU A 74 11.83 -9.20 -5.02
CA LEU A 74 10.66 -9.36 -4.15
C LEU A 74 11.10 -9.81 -2.76
N THR A 75 10.66 -9.06 -1.76
CA THR A 75 10.79 -9.45 -0.37
C THR A 75 9.86 -10.63 -0.08
N ASN A 76 10.33 -11.57 0.74
CA ASN A 76 9.62 -12.78 1.18
C ASN A 76 9.27 -13.80 0.09
N TYR A 77 9.59 -13.56 -1.18
CA TYR A 77 9.25 -14.44 -2.29
C TYR A 77 9.96 -15.81 -2.20
N GLN A 78 9.20 -16.88 -2.41
CA GLN A 78 9.65 -18.27 -2.26
C GLN A 78 9.67 -19.07 -3.58
N GLY A 79 9.66 -18.40 -4.74
CA GLY A 79 9.63 -19.09 -6.04
C GLY A 79 8.26 -19.64 -6.43
N GLU A 80 7.18 -19.01 -5.96
CA GLU A 80 5.81 -19.39 -6.30
C GLU A 80 5.56 -19.31 -7.81
N LYS A 81 4.89 -20.32 -8.38
CA LYS A 81 4.45 -20.27 -9.78
C LYS A 81 3.14 -19.50 -9.86
N PHE A 82 3.08 -18.53 -10.76
CA PHE A 82 1.89 -17.76 -11.06
C PHE A 82 1.77 -17.48 -12.56
N ASN A 83 0.57 -17.14 -13.02
CA ASN A 83 0.37 -16.68 -14.40
C ASN A 83 0.84 -15.23 -14.52
N ARG A 84 2.04 -15.04 -15.08
CA ARG A 84 2.66 -13.72 -15.28
C ARG A 84 1.74 -12.73 -16.00
N LYS A 85 1.08 -13.17 -17.07
CA LYS A 85 0.19 -12.30 -17.85
C LYS A 85 -0.97 -11.80 -16.98
N SER A 86 -1.62 -12.69 -16.24
CA SER A 86 -2.72 -12.34 -15.34
C SER A 86 -2.29 -11.41 -14.21
N ILE A 87 -1.10 -11.63 -13.64
CA ILE A 87 -0.54 -10.76 -12.59
C ILE A 87 -0.26 -9.35 -13.12
N LEU A 88 0.34 -9.23 -14.30
CA LEU A 88 0.62 -7.92 -14.91
C LEU A 88 -0.68 -7.18 -15.28
N GLU A 89 -1.69 -7.91 -15.78
CA GLU A 89 -3.03 -7.36 -16.05
C GLU A 89 -3.72 -6.87 -14.75
N LEU A 90 -3.60 -7.63 -13.65
CA LEU A 90 -4.14 -7.23 -12.35
C LEU A 90 -3.49 -5.94 -11.84
N ILE A 91 -2.15 -5.84 -11.90
CA ILE A 91 -1.42 -4.63 -11.49
C ILE A 91 -1.85 -3.43 -12.35
N ASN A 92 -1.91 -3.58 -13.68
CA ASN A 92 -2.33 -2.51 -14.59
C ASN A 92 -3.76 -2.04 -14.34
N THR A 93 -4.66 -2.96 -13.97
CA THR A 93 -6.04 -2.63 -13.60
C THR A 93 -6.05 -1.68 -12.41
N TYR A 94 -5.26 -1.98 -11.37
CA TYR A 94 -5.15 -1.12 -10.20
C TYR A 94 -4.45 0.20 -10.47
N LEU A 95 -3.37 0.21 -11.25
CA LEU A 95 -2.69 1.45 -11.64
C LEU A 95 -3.62 2.39 -12.39
N THR A 96 -4.47 1.84 -13.27
CA THR A 96 -5.47 2.61 -14.02
C THR A 96 -6.59 3.11 -13.11
N LYS A 97 -7.14 2.25 -12.24
CA LYS A 97 -8.15 2.61 -11.23
C LYS A 97 -7.66 3.74 -10.33
N ASN A 98 -6.37 3.71 -9.99
CA ASN A 98 -5.77 4.61 -9.00
C ASN A 98 -5.11 5.85 -9.61
N ALA A 99 -5.09 6.00 -10.93
CA ALA A 99 -4.31 7.03 -11.62
C ALA A 99 -4.61 8.46 -11.15
N THR A 100 -5.88 8.76 -10.84
CA THR A 100 -6.33 10.08 -10.39
C THR A 100 -6.55 10.17 -8.88
N LEU A 101 -6.27 9.10 -8.14
CA LEU A 101 -6.48 9.05 -6.69
C LEU A 101 -5.25 9.56 -5.94
N THR A 102 -5.49 10.34 -4.89
CA THR A 102 -4.44 10.89 -4.03
C THR A 102 -4.37 10.10 -2.73
N ALA A 103 -3.18 9.68 -2.35
CA ALA A 103 -2.96 9.01 -1.07
C ALA A 103 -2.84 10.01 0.09
N PRO A 104 -3.19 9.62 1.34
CA PRO A 104 -3.06 10.50 2.50
C PRO A 104 -1.64 11.03 2.70
N TRP A 105 -0.62 10.19 2.49
CA TRP A 105 0.78 10.59 2.63
C TRP A 105 1.26 11.57 1.55
N GLU A 106 0.61 11.58 0.38
CA GLU A 106 0.83 12.59 -0.66
C GLU A 106 0.14 13.91 -0.29
N LYS A 107 -1.15 13.87 0.10
CA LYS A 107 -1.96 15.07 0.37
C LYS A 107 -1.52 15.83 1.61
N TYR A 108 -1.23 15.11 2.69
CA TYR A 108 -0.93 15.71 3.99
C TYR A 108 0.57 15.79 4.29
N HIS A 109 1.42 15.42 3.35
CA HIS A 109 2.89 15.44 3.48
C HIS A 109 3.36 14.79 4.79
N ILE A 110 2.82 13.60 5.10
CA ILE A 110 3.02 12.89 6.39
C ILE A 110 4.49 12.51 6.63
N GLY A 111 5.34 12.56 5.60
CA GLY A 111 6.76 12.23 5.68
C GLY A 111 7.06 10.73 5.77
N LEU A 112 6.03 9.90 5.65
CA LEU A 112 6.13 8.44 5.56
C LEU A 112 6.01 7.99 4.10
N THR A 113 6.71 6.90 3.79
CA THR A 113 6.70 6.25 2.48
C THR A 113 5.76 5.04 2.48
N GLU A 114 5.46 4.51 1.29
CA GLU A 114 4.70 3.26 1.16
C GLU A 114 5.37 2.10 1.93
N ASP A 115 6.71 2.03 1.95
CA ASP A 115 7.47 0.98 2.67
C ASP A 115 7.22 1.02 4.18
N ASP A 116 7.05 2.21 4.76
CA ASP A 116 6.72 2.37 6.18
C ASP A 116 5.34 1.81 6.50
N TYR A 117 4.38 2.03 5.61
CA TYR A 117 3.02 1.50 5.76
C TYR A 117 2.92 0.00 5.47
N ILE A 118 3.74 -0.56 4.59
CA ILE A 118 3.76 -2.01 4.34
C ILE A 118 4.04 -2.77 5.64
N ARG A 119 5.00 -2.31 6.45
CA ARG A 119 5.28 -2.94 7.75
C ARG A 119 4.05 -2.90 8.67
N HIS A 120 3.36 -1.76 8.71
CA HIS A 120 2.12 -1.63 9.47
C HIS A 120 1.01 -2.57 8.98
N LEU A 121 0.93 -2.81 7.66
CA LEU A 121 0.00 -3.78 7.08
C LEU A 121 0.37 -5.22 7.46
N GLU A 122 1.65 -5.59 7.38
CA GLU A 122 2.14 -6.92 7.78
C GLU A 122 1.85 -7.21 9.25
N ASP A 123 2.11 -6.24 10.14
CA ASP A 123 1.82 -6.36 11.58
C ASP A 123 0.33 -6.57 11.85
N LYS A 124 -0.53 -5.86 11.11
CA LYS A 124 -1.99 -5.95 11.28
C LYS A 124 -2.59 -7.22 10.66
N LEU A 125 -1.99 -7.75 9.60
CA LEU A 125 -2.42 -8.98 8.94
C LEU A 125 -1.84 -10.24 9.57
N GLU A 126 -0.81 -10.11 10.43
CA GLU A 126 0.02 -11.20 10.95
C GLU A 126 0.57 -12.10 9.83
N LYS A 127 0.80 -11.53 8.65
CA LYS A 127 1.23 -12.23 7.43
C LYS A 127 2.23 -11.41 6.65
N SER A 128 3.24 -12.08 6.11
CA SER A 128 4.22 -11.48 5.20
C SER A 128 3.59 -11.15 3.84
N LEU A 129 3.86 -9.95 3.35
CA LEU A 129 3.48 -9.49 2.01
C LEU A 129 4.66 -9.64 1.04
N TYR A 130 4.36 -9.67 -0.26
CA TYR A 130 5.36 -9.59 -1.34
C TYR A 130 5.40 -8.17 -1.89
N TYR A 131 6.55 -7.53 -1.72
CA TYR A 131 6.77 -6.13 -2.08
C TYR A 131 8.23 -5.90 -2.45
N VAL A 132 8.52 -4.76 -3.08
CA VAL A 132 9.89 -4.40 -3.47
C VAL A 132 10.40 -3.33 -2.51
N LYS A 133 11.46 -3.61 -1.74
CA LYS A 133 12.07 -2.58 -0.88
C LYS A 133 12.77 -1.52 -1.73
N VAL A 134 12.54 -0.24 -1.39
CA VAL A 134 13.36 0.85 -1.93
C VAL A 134 14.73 0.79 -1.23
N LYS A 135 15.81 0.81 -2.01
CA LYS A 135 17.19 0.82 -1.51
C LYS A 135 17.66 2.22 -1.19
#